data_AF-A0A1E8E4W0-F1
#
_entry.id   AF-A0A1E8E4W0-F1
#
_cell.length_a   1.000
_cell.length_b   1.000
_cell.length_c   1.000
_cell.angle_alpha   90.00
_cell.angle_beta   90.00
_cell.angle_gamma   90.00
#
_symmetry.space_group_name_H-M   'P 1'
#
loop_
_entity.id
_entity.type
_entity.pdbx_description
1 polymer ?
#
loop_
_entity_poly.entity_id
_entity_poly.type
_entity_poly.pdbx_seq_one_letter_code
_entity_poly.pdbx_strand_id
1 'polypeptide(L)'
;MIKKRNKKYNPNKPALNPVRKFQLIGEAIEENRILELWQLTNGKSEDQAPELAHLLTLTKGTLVIAMRKDLIDNKQSFHISCDIYADHPDGRSIQLDFEIAVPERMTYGQFLNGCEEDQEPIYIVECGVKTRWKGASKLMDEYFHEVAGPGFKIVKQPYIVTCFSAFKNMACQREFKAVQISLTGNGLGVAT
;
A
#
# COMPACT_ATOMS: atom_id res chain seq x y z
N MET A 1 -32.22 -9.20 42.10
CA MET A 1 -31.53 -9.74 40.91
C MET A 1 -31.88 -8.91 39.67
N ILE A 2 -30.95 -8.13 39.13
CA ILE A 2 -31.17 -7.34 37.92
C ILE A 2 -30.97 -8.25 36.71
N LYS A 3 -32.05 -8.57 35.99
CA LYS A 3 -31.98 -9.34 34.74
C LYS A 3 -31.24 -8.53 33.68
N LYS A 4 -30.02 -8.93 33.31
CA LYS A 4 -29.28 -8.40 32.15
C LYS A 4 -30.16 -8.56 30.90
N ARG A 5 -30.61 -7.44 30.31
CA ARG A 5 -31.31 -7.43 29.02
C ARG A 5 -30.33 -7.91 27.94
N ASN A 6 -30.58 -9.07 27.36
CA ASN A 6 -29.90 -9.51 26.14
C ASN A 6 -30.32 -8.58 24.99
N LYS A 7 -29.42 -7.69 24.56
CA LYS A 7 -29.62 -6.86 23.36
C LYS A 7 -29.77 -7.80 22.16
N LYS A 8 -30.98 -7.95 21.64
CA LYS A 8 -31.22 -8.64 20.36
C LYS A 8 -30.37 -7.98 19.27
N TYR A 9 -29.63 -8.80 18.52
CA TYR A 9 -28.89 -8.39 17.34
C TYR A 9 -29.85 -7.73 16.35
N ASN A 10 -29.53 -6.52 15.90
CA ASN A 10 -30.32 -5.79 14.90
C ASN A 10 -29.49 -5.74 13.61
N PRO A 11 -29.86 -6.50 12.56
CA PRO A 11 -29.14 -6.50 11.29
C PRO A 11 -29.20 -5.16 10.54
N ASN A 12 -30.14 -4.28 10.89
CA ASN A 12 -30.27 -2.94 10.32
C ASN A 12 -29.48 -1.87 11.09
N LYS A 13 -28.75 -2.23 12.14
CA LYS A 13 -27.81 -1.28 12.75
C LYS A 13 -26.61 -1.15 11.81
N PRO A 14 -26.32 0.05 11.27
CA PRO A 14 -25.11 0.24 10.50
C PRO A 14 -23.93 -0.22 11.36
N ALA A 15 -23.06 -1.04 10.78
CA ALA A 15 -21.81 -1.42 11.42
C ALA A 15 -21.15 -0.13 11.89
N LEU A 16 -20.80 -0.06 13.18
CA LEU A 16 -20.27 1.16 13.79
C LEU A 16 -19.00 1.65 13.07
N ASN A 17 -18.36 0.76 12.31
CA ASN A 17 -17.17 1.04 11.54
C ASN A 17 -17.08 0.07 10.33
N PRO A 18 -17.62 0.44 9.15
CA PRO A 18 -17.60 -0.45 7.99
C PRO A 18 -16.18 -0.61 7.45
N VAL A 19 -15.81 -1.84 7.11
CA VAL A 19 -14.57 -2.16 6.38
C VAL A 19 -14.65 -1.56 4.97
N ARG A 20 -13.57 -0.95 4.52
CA ARG A 20 -13.44 -0.25 3.24
C ARG A 20 -12.21 -0.73 2.50
N LYS A 21 -12.28 -0.66 1.18
CA LYS A 21 -11.12 -0.86 0.31
C LYS A 21 -10.27 0.42 0.29
N PHE A 22 -9.00 0.29 0.63
CA PHE A 22 -7.98 1.32 0.43
C PHE A 22 -7.02 0.87 -0.65
N GLN A 23 -6.65 1.77 -1.56
CA GLN A 23 -5.73 1.47 -2.65
C GLN A 23 -4.63 2.51 -2.72
N LEU A 24 -3.44 2.04 -3.09
CA LEU A 24 -2.29 2.80 -3.54
C LEU A 24 -2.07 2.41 -5.00
N ILE A 25 -1.93 3.39 -5.87
CA ILE A 25 -1.71 3.19 -7.30
C ILE A 25 -0.52 4.05 -7.68
N GLY A 26 0.46 3.43 -8.32
CA GLY A 26 1.77 4.04 -8.51
C GLY A 26 2.51 3.49 -9.71
N GLU A 27 3.70 4.03 -9.96
CA GLU A 27 4.67 3.53 -10.93
C GLU A 27 6.06 3.59 -10.31
N ALA A 28 6.61 2.42 -9.97
CA ALA A 28 7.76 2.34 -9.07
C ALA A 28 9.02 2.99 -9.63
N ILE A 29 9.25 2.93 -10.95
CA ILE A 29 10.45 3.49 -11.57
C ILE A 29 10.42 5.02 -11.51
N GLU A 30 9.30 5.64 -11.90
CA GLU A 30 9.11 7.09 -11.86
C GLU A 30 9.05 7.62 -10.43
N GLU A 31 8.42 6.88 -9.51
CA GLU A 31 8.39 7.24 -8.10
C GLU A 31 9.79 7.29 -7.50
N ASN A 32 10.62 6.26 -7.70
CA ASN A 32 11.99 6.23 -7.22
C ASN A 32 12.80 7.40 -7.81
N ARG A 33 12.64 7.65 -9.12
CA ARG A 33 13.31 8.77 -9.80
C ARG A 33 12.95 10.12 -9.20
N ILE A 34 11.67 10.39 -8.95
CA ILE A 34 11.23 11.67 -8.39
C ILE A 34 11.60 11.77 -6.90
N LEU A 35 11.55 10.69 -6.14
CA LEU A 35 11.98 10.65 -4.74
C LEU A 35 13.48 10.97 -4.60
N GLU A 36 14.32 10.34 -5.42
CA GLU A 36 15.77 10.63 -5.48
C GLU A 36 16.02 12.11 -5.81
N LEU A 37 15.34 12.65 -6.83
CA LEU A 37 15.44 14.07 -7.19
C LEU A 37 15.00 15.00 -6.06
N TRP A 38 13.92 14.65 -5.35
CA TRP A 38 13.44 15.41 -4.21
C TRP A 38 14.45 15.39 -3.06
N GLN A 39 15.04 14.23 -2.75
CA GLN A 39 16.06 14.09 -1.71
C GLN A 39 17.30 14.93 -2.02
N LEU A 40 17.80 14.87 -3.26
CA LEU A 40 18.92 15.65 -3.74
C LEU A 40 18.65 17.16 -3.65
N THR A 41 17.48 17.60 -4.10
CA THR A 41 17.12 19.03 -4.13
C THR A 41 16.93 19.62 -2.73
N ASN A 42 16.48 18.81 -1.77
CA ASN A 42 16.18 19.25 -0.40
C ASN A 42 17.28 18.89 0.61
N GLY A 43 18.39 18.28 0.18
CA GLY A 43 19.48 17.84 1.05
C GLY A 43 19.03 16.84 2.12
N LYS A 44 18.12 15.93 1.76
CA LYS A 44 17.54 14.94 2.67
C LYS A 44 18.22 13.59 2.52
N SER A 45 18.28 12.83 3.61
CA SER A 45 18.72 11.43 3.59
C SER A 45 17.65 10.52 3.01
N GLU A 46 18.05 9.32 2.59
CA GLU A 46 17.13 8.30 2.02
C GLU A 46 15.97 7.96 2.95
N ASP A 47 16.20 8.01 4.27
CA ASP A 47 15.19 7.70 5.29
C ASP A 47 14.13 8.79 5.47
N GLN A 48 14.35 9.98 4.91
CA GLN A 48 13.41 11.09 5.03
C GLN A 48 12.40 11.06 3.89
N ALA A 49 11.15 10.86 4.28
CA ALA A 49 10.07 10.81 3.32
C ALA A 49 9.43 12.19 3.08
N PRO A 50 8.97 12.48 1.85
CA PRO A 50 8.32 13.74 1.51
C PRO A 50 7.03 13.99 2.31
N GLU A 51 6.60 15.26 2.30
CA GLU A 51 5.29 15.64 2.81
C GLU A 51 4.16 14.91 2.04
N LEU A 52 3.01 14.72 2.71
CA LEU A 52 1.86 14.03 2.12
C LEU A 52 1.43 14.64 0.77
N ALA A 53 1.47 15.97 0.64
CA ALA A 53 1.12 16.63 -0.62
C ALA A 53 2.03 16.18 -1.78
N HIS A 54 3.33 16.05 -1.53
CA HIS A 54 4.30 15.57 -2.52
C HIS A 54 4.16 14.07 -2.78
N LEU A 55 3.89 13.25 -1.76
CA LEU A 55 3.61 11.82 -1.97
C LEU A 55 2.37 11.59 -2.85
N LEU A 56 1.38 12.47 -2.75
CA LEU A 56 0.16 12.41 -3.54
C LEU A 56 0.33 12.92 -4.98
N THR A 57 1.43 13.61 -5.30
CA THR A 57 1.80 13.86 -6.71
C THR A 57 2.41 12.63 -7.37
N LEU A 58 3.04 11.76 -6.56
CA LEU A 58 3.72 10.55 -6.99
C LEU A 58 2.77 9.37 -7.11
N THR A 59 1.94 9.22 -6.09
CA THR A 59 1.09 8.07 -5.89
C THR A 59 -0.35 8.50 -5.77
N LYS A 60 -1.26 7.72 -6.36
CA LYS A 60 -2.69 7.93 -6.26
C LYS A 60 -3.28 6.98 -5.24
N GLY A 61 -4.40 7.40 -4.67
CA GLY A 61 -5.27 6.51 -3.92
C GLY A 61 -5.38 6.83 -2.44
N THR A 62 -6.30 6.11 -1.82
CA THR A 62 -6.80 6.35 -0.47
C THR A 62 -5.87 5.77 0.60
N LEU A 63 -4.98 4.83 0.24
CA LEU A 63 -4.13 4.14 1.19
C LEU A 63 -3.06 5.06 1.78
N VAL A 64 -2.41 5.90 0.97
CA VAL A 64 -1.38 6.85 1.46
C VAL A 64 -1.95 7.78 2.51
N ILE A 65 -3.13 8.35 2.24
CA ILE A 65 -3.80 9.25 3.17
C ILE A 65 -4.11 8.51 4.47
N ALA A 66 -4.69 7.31 4.37
CA ALA A 66 -5.09 6.51 5.53
C ALA A 66 -3.90 6.13 6.42
N MET A 67 -2.76 5.77 5.83
CA MET A 67 -1.55 5.37 6.57
C MET A 67 -0.78 6.56 7.11
N ARG A 68 -0.55 7.61 6.29
CA ARG A 68 0.24 8.78 6.72
C ARG A 68 -0.40 9.56 7.85
N LYS A 69 -1.73 9.57 7.90
CA LYS A 69 -2.51 10.21 8.96
C LYS A 69 -2.88 9.25 10.10
N ASP A 70 -2.37 8.01 10.07
CA ASP A 70 -2.61 7.01 11.11
C ASP A 70 -4.11 6.73 11.39
N LEU A 71 -4.92 6.74 10.32
CA LEU A 71 -6.39 6.70 10.39
C LEU A 71 -6.97 5.29 10.45
N ILE A 72 -6.18 4.30 10.00
CA ILE A 72 -6.47 2.87 10.03
C ILE A 72 -5.45 2.15 10.90
N ASP A 73 -5.72 0.90 11.28
CA ASP A 73 -4.74 0.11 12.03
C ASP A 73 -3.43 -0.05 11.22
N ASN A 74 -2.28 -0.02 11.90
CA ASN A 74 -0.97 -0.03 11.26
C ASN A 74 -0.65 -1.42 10.67
N LYS A 75 -1.20 -2.49 11.27
CA LYS A 75 -1.07 -3.85 10.74
C LYS A 75 -2.28 -4.21 9.88
N GLN A 76 -2.08 -4.47 8.59
CA GLN A 76 -3.12 -4.85 7.63
C GLN A 76 -2.71 -6.08 6.82
N SER A 77 -3.69 -6.74 6.24
CA SER A 77 -3.47 -7.72 5.17
C SER A 77 -3.42 -6.95 3.85
N PHE A 78 -2.43 -7.28 3.01
CA PHE A 78 -2.15 -6.56 1.78
C PHE A 78 -2.23 -7.46 0.56
N HIS A 79 -2.60 -6.85 -0.55
CA HIS A 79 -2.56 -7.44 -1.86
C HIS A 79 -1.84 -6.44 -2.78
N ILE A 80 -0.84 -6.90 -3.52
CA ILE A 80 -0.20 -6.12 -4.59
C ILE A 80 -0.39 -6.83 -5.93
N SER A 81 -0.70 -6.03 -6.94
CA SER A 81 -0.68 -6.41 -8.35
C SER A 81 0.18 -5.40 -9.09
N CYS A 82 1.08 -5.85 -9.95
CA CYS A 82 1.92 -4.98 -10.76
C CYS A 82 2.20 -5.59 -12.13
N ASP A 83 2.32 -4.72 -13.12
CA ASP A 83 2.81 -5.08 -14.44
C ASP A 83 4.28 -4.68 -14.51
N ILE A 84 5.13 -5.55 -15.06
CA ILE A 84 6.56 -5.35 -15.21
C ILE A 84 6.86 -5.28 -16.70
N TYR A 85 7.31 -4.12 -17.17
CA TYR A 85 7.80 -3.92 -18.52
C TYR A 85 9.32 -3.89 -18.49
N ALA A 86 9.95 -4.75 -19.27
CA ALA A 86 11.41 -4.83 -19.32
C ALA A 86 11.91 -4.94 -20.76
N ASP A 87 13.05 -4.29 -21.00
CA ASP A 87 13.73 -4.27 -22.29
C ASP A 87 15.09 -4.96 -22.17
N HIS A 88 15.48 -5.64 -23.24
CA HIS A 88 16.80 -6.24 -23.39
C HIS A 88 17.62 -5.45 -24.43
N PRO A 89 18.95 -5.30 -24.27
CA PRO A 89 19.80 -4.53 -25.20
C PRO A 89 19.78 -5.00 -26.66
N ASP A 90 19.32 -6.22 -26.94
CA ASP A 90 19.17 -6.77 -28.30
C ASP A 90 17.86 -6.37 -28.99
N GLY A 91 17.04 -5.52 -28.35
CA GLY A 91 15.79 -5.01 -28.87
C GLY A 91 14.55 -5.85 -28.53
N ARG A 92 14.69 -6.91 -27.71
CA ARG A 92 13.53 -7.63 -27.17
C ARG A 92 12.90 -6.86 -26.02
N SER A 93 11.57 -6.93 -25.93
CA SER A 93 10.80 -6.43 -24.79
C SER A 93 9.88 -7.51 -24.27
N ILE A 94 9.66 -7.52 -22.96
CA ILE A 94 8.72 -8.42 -22.30
C ILE A 94 7.79 -7.63 -21.38
N GLN A 95 6.59 -8.16 -21.21
CA GLN A 95 5.65 -7.74 -20.19
C GLN A 95 5.33 -8.96 -19.33
N LEU A 96 5.45 -8.80 -18.01
CA LEU A 96 5.12 -9.82 -17.02
C LEU A 96 4.10 -9.26 -16.03
N ASP A 97 3.18 -10.10 -15.61
CA ASP A 97 2.22 -9.74 -14.58
C ASP A 97 2.64 -10.46 -13.28
N PHE A 98 2.60 -9.73 -12.16
CA PHE A 98 2.90 -10.26 -10.83
C PHE A 98 1.79 -9.86 -9.85
N GLU A 99 1.27 -10.84 -9.13
CA GLU A 99 0.19 -10.65 -8.16
C GLU A 99 0.46 -11.49 -6.90
N ILE A 100 0.35 -10.88 -5.73
CA ILE A 100 0.45 -11.59 -4.45
C ILE A 100 -0.48 -10.99 -3.41
N ALA A 101 -1.27 -11.86 -2.78
CA ALA A 101 -2.18 -11.52 -1.69
C ALA A 101 -1.75 -12.24 -0.41
N VAL A 102 -1.42 -11.47 0.63
CA VAL A 102 -0.94 -12.01 1.90
C VAL A 102 -2.01 -11.82 2.98
N PRO A 103 -2.60 -12.91 3.51
CA PRO A 103 -3.66 -12.83 4.50
C PRO A 103 -3.16 -12.39 5.88
N GLU A 104 -1.89 -12.61 6.20
CA GLU A 104 -1.29 -12.23 7.47
C GLU A 104 -1.20 -10.70 7.64
N ARG A 105 -1.45 -10.23 8.87
CA ARG A 105 -1.46 -8.81 9.18
C ARG A 105 -0.06 -8.31 9.51
N MET A 106 0.42 -7.33 8.76
CA MET A 106 1.75 -6.75 8.90
C MET A 106 1.73 -5.25 8.62
N THR A 107 2.82 -4.53 8.91
CA THR A 107 2.94 -3.13 8.48
C THR A 107 3.20 -3.06 6.98
N TYR A 108 2.93 -1.91 6.36
CA TYR A 108 3.22 -1.71 4.94
C TYR A 108 4.71 -1.93 4.60
N GLY A 109 5.61 -1.46 5.47
CA GLY A 109 7.06 -1.68 5.32
C GLY A 109 7.43 -3.16 5.40
N GLN A 110 6.85 -3.90 6.35
CA GLN A 110 7.05 -5.35 6.47
C GLN A 110 6.51 -6.10 5.25
N PHE A 111 5.40 -5.65 4.67
CA PHE A 111 4.84 -6.21 3.45
C PHE A 111 5.79 -6.05 2.27
N LEU A 112 6.32 -4.86 2.02
CA LEU A 112 7.22 -4.63 0.89
C LEU A 112 8.61 -5.26 1.09
N ASN A 113 9.23 -5.02 2.24
CA ASN A 113 10.66 -5.30 2.45
C ASN A 113 10.93 -6.58 3.26
N GLY A 114 9.88 -7.20 3.82
CA GLY A 114 10.03 -8.30 4.76
C GLY A 114 10.32 -7.81 6.18
N CYS A 115 10.63 -8.75 7.07
CA CYS A 115 10.98 -8.44 8.45
C CYS A 115 12.51 -8.43 8.61
N GLU A 116 13.04 -7.32 9.14
CA GLU A 116 14.44 -7.19 9.56
C GLU A 116 14.82 -8.23 10.63
N GLU A 117 16.12 -8.44 10.86
CA GLU A 117 16.61 -9.51 11.75
C GLU A 117 16.22 -9.30 13.22
N ASP A 118 16.02 -8.06 13.65
CA ASP A 118 15.61 -7.67 15.00
C ASP A 118 14.08 -7.67 15.20
N GLN A 119 13.30 -7.89 14.14
CA GLN A 119 11.84 -7.91 14.18
C GLN A 119 11.28 -9.32 14.32
N GLU A 120 10.10 -9.43 14.93
CA GLU A 120 9.38 -10.71 15.00
C GLU A 120 9.07 -11.21 13.58
N PRO A 121 9.55 -12.42 13.20
CA PRO A 121 9.40 -12.91 11.84
C PRO A 121 7.94 -13.23 11.54
N ILE A 122 7.47 -12.71 10.41
CA ILE A 122 6.16 -13.05 9.88
C ILE A 122 6.29 -14.29 9.00
N TYR A 123 5.38 -15.23 9.18
CA TYR A 123 5.32 -16.45 8.40
C TYR A 123 4.03 -16.49 7.61
N ILE A 124 4.14 -16.80 6.34
CA ILE A 124 3.01 -17.03 5.45
C ILE A 124 2.86 -18.53 5.21
N VAL A 125 1.64 -18.99 4.96
CA VAL A 125 1.38 -20.38 4.61
C VAL A 125 1.08 -20.47 3.12
N GLU A 126 2.02 -21.02 2.36
CA GLU A 126 1.87 -21.30 0.93
C GLU A 126 1.81 -22.81 0.71
N CYS A 127 0.75 -23.31 0.09
CA CYS A 127 0.56 -24.74 -0.19
C CYS A 127 0.74 -25.66 1.05
N GLY A 128 0.40 -25.15 2.25
CA GLY A 128 0.54 -25.88 3.52
C GLY A 128 1.96 -25.83 4.12
N VAL A 129 2.91 -25.17 3.47
CA VAL A 129 4.26 -24.94 3.98
C VAL A 129 4.32 -23.57 4.62
N LYS A 130 4.83 -23.53 5.86
CA LYS A 130 5.03 -22.28 6.60
C LYS A 130 6.39 -21.69 6.24
N THR A 131 6.39 -20.58 5.54
CA THR A 131 7.61 -19.94 5.00
C THR A 131 7.76 -18.54 5.60
N ARG A 132 9.00 -18.12 5.90
CA ARG A 132 9.26 -16.75 6.39
C ARG A 132 8.96 -15.76 5.26
N TRP A 133 8.20 -14.72 5.59
CA TRP A 133 7.93 -13.62 4.67
C TRP A 133 9.21 -12.84 4.38
N LYS A 134 9.57 -12.79 3.09
CA LYS A 134 10.78 -12.12 2.60
C LYS A 134 10.55 -10.69 2.11
N GLY A 135 9.28 -10.28 1.95
CA GLY A 135 8.91 -9.02 1.30
C GLY A 135 8.47 -9.22 -0.15
N ALA A 136 7.45 -8.45 -0.55
CA ALA A 136 6.91 -8.48 -1.90
C ALA A 136 7.96 -8.05 -2.94
N SER A 137 8.80 -7.05 -2.63
CA SER A 137 9.84 -6.57 -3.54
C SER A 137 10.82 -7.68 -3.90
N LYS A 138 11.27 -8.44 -2.90
CA LYS A 138 12.21 -9.55 -3.12
C LYS A 138 11.59 -10.70 -3.92
N LEU A 139 10.34 -11.05 -3.64
CA LEU A 139 9.64 -12.11 -4.39
C LEU A 139 9.40 -11.69 -5.84
N MET A 140 9.11 -10.41 -6.08
CA MET A 140 8.94 -9.87 -7.42
C MET A 140 10.26 -9.89 -8.20
N ASP A 141 11.37 -9.50 -7.56
CA ASP A 141 12.70 -9.60 -8.16
C ASP A 141 13.06 -11.06 -8.48
N GLU A 142 12.84 -11.99 -7.54
CA GLU A 142 13.06 -13.44 -7.73
C GLU A 142 12.25 -13.94 -8.96
N TYR A 143 10.96 -13.60 -9.04
CA TYR A 143 10.08 -13.93 -10.18
C TYR A 143 10.57 -13.32 -11.50
N PHE A 144 10.94 -12.05 -11.50
CA PHE A 144 11.44 -11.36 -12.70
C PHE A 144 12.68 -12.05 -13.26
N HIS A 145 13.67 -12.34 -12.42
CA HIS A 145 14.91 -12.99 -12.86
C HIS A 145 14.68 -14.43 -13.32
N GLU A 146 13.74 -15.15 -12.71
CA GLU A 146 13.37 -16.52 -13.11
C GLU A 146 12.71 -16.54 -14.50
N VAL A 147 11.80 -15.61 -14.78
CA VAL A 147 10.99 -15.63 -16.01
C VAL A 147 11.63 -14.86 -17.17
N ALA A 148 12.20 -13.68 -16.91
CA ALA A 148 12.82 -12.85 -17.95
C ALA A 148 14.15 -13.43 -18.44
N GLY A 149 14.90 -14.07 -17.54
CA GLY A 149 16.28 -14.49 -17.79
C GLY A 149 17.28 -13.31 -17.80
N PRO A 150 18.55 -13.58 -18.12
CA PRO A 150 19.61 -12.60 -18.01
C PRO A 150 19.50 -11.47 -19.04
N GLY A 151 19.90 -10.26 -18.64
CA GLY A 151 20.10 -9.12 -19.53
C GLY A 151 18.88 -8.21 -19.72
N PHE A 152 17.71 -8.60 -19.23
CA PHE A 152 16.54 -7.71 -19.21
C PHE A 152 16.66 -6.66 -18.10
N LYS A 153 16.24 -5.44 -18.40
CA LYS A 153 16.16 -4.33 -17.45
C LYS A 153 14.73 -3.81 -17.38
N ILE A 154 14.19 -3.69 -16.18
CA ILE A 154 12.87 -3.10 -15.94
C ILE A 154 12.92 -1.62 -16.32
N VAL A 155 11.99 -1.21 -17.19
CA VAL A 155 11.87 0.18 -17.68
C VAL A 155 10.61 0.87 -17.17
N LYS A 156 9.59 0.09 -16.80
CA LYS A 156 8.32 0.61 -16.28
C LYS A 156 7.65 -0.46 -15.41
N GLN A 157 7.08 -0.05 -14.30
CA GLN A 157 6.51 -0.93 -13.29
C GLN A 157 5.31 -0.27 -12.57
N PRO A 158 4.13 -0.16 -13.23
CA PRO A 158 2.91 0.27 -12.56
C PRO A 158 2.49 -0.78 -11.52
N TYR A 159 1.99 -0.30 -10.39
CA TYR A 159 1.54 -1.18 -9.31
C TYR A 159 0.27 -0.67 -8.64
N ILE A 160 -0.46 -1.60 -8.03
CA ILE A 160 -1.63 -1.34 -7.21
C ILE A 160 -1.48 -2.14 -5.92
N VAL A 161 -1.31 -1.46 -4.78
CA VAL A 161 -1.44 -2.08 -3.46
C VAL A 161 -2.83 -1.84 -2.91
N THR A 162 -3.50 -2.90 -2.46
CA THR A 162 -4.84 -2.87 -1.89
C THR A 162 -4.80 -3.42 -0.47
N CYS A 163 -5.53 -2.77 0.44
CA CYS A 163 -5.87 -3.36 1.73
C CYS A 163 -7.35 -3.10 2.07
N PHE A 164 -7.92 -3.96 2.90
CA PHE A 164 -9.28 -3.79 3.42
C PHE A 164 -9.21 -3.48 4.91
N SER A 165 -9.66 -2.31 5.31
CA SER A 165 -9.55 -1.87 6.71
C SER A 165 -10.75 -1.02 7.14
N ALA A 166 -10.97 -0.93 8.44
CA ALA A 166 -11.88 0.03 9.05
C ALA A 166 -11.06 1.19 9.64
N PHE A 167 -11.66 2.38 9.74
CA PHE A 167 -11.02 3.48 10.45
C PHE A 167 -10.86 3.13 11.93
N LYS A 168 -9.96 3.79 12.67
CA LYS A 168 -9.89 3.57 14.13
C LYS A 168 -11.15 4.05 14.84
N ASN A 169 -11.73 5.16 14.37
CA ASN A 169 -12.95 5.75 14.90
C ASN A 169 -13.60 6.73 13.90
N MET A 170 -14.75 7.29 14.27
CA MET A 170 -15.50 8.26 13.45
C MET A 170 -14.77 9.61 13.27
N ALA A 171 -13.83 9.98 14.13
CA ALA A 171 -13.03 11.19 13.94
C ALA A 171 -12.01 10.96 12.81
N CYS A 172 -11.33 9.81 12.78
CA CYS A 172 -10.43 9.43 11.70
C CYS A 172 -11.14 9.41 10.34
N GLN A 173 -12.38 8.91 10.29
CA GLN A 173 -13.18 8.95 9.07
C GLN A 173 -13.48 10.40 8.60
N ARG A 174 -13.79 11.31 9.53
CA ARG A 174 -14.06 12.72 9.20
C ARG A 174 -12.80 13.41 8.69
N GLU A 175 -11.67 13.17 9.34
CA GLU A 175 -10.37 13.68 8.89
C GLU A 175 -10.01 13.16 7.50
N PHE A 176 -10.16 11.86 7.25
CA PHE A 176 -9.94 11.27 5.94
C PHE A 176 -10.73 11.99 4.84
N LYS A 177 -12.03 12.21 5.07
CA LYS A 177 -12.90 12.93 4.13
C LYS A 177 -12.47 14.39 3.94
N ALA A 178 -12.09 15.08 5.02
CA ALA A 178 -11.62 16.46 4.94
C ALA A 178 -10.39 16.57 4.04
N VAL A 179 -9.41 15.67 4.23
CA VAL A 179 -8.19 15.62 3.40
C VAL A 179 -8.53 15.30 1.95
N GLN A 180 -9.43 14.33 1.69
CA GLN A 180 -9.89 14.05 0.32
C GLN A 180 -10.51 15.28 -0.36
N ILE A 181 -11.36 16.04 0.35
CA ILE A 181 -12.00 17.25 -0.17
C ILE A 181 -10.96 18.34 -0.47
N SER A 182 -10.02 18.56 0.45
CA SER A 182 -8.95 19.56 0.27
C SER A 182 -8.04 19.23 -0.92
N LEU A 183 -7.79 17.95 -1.17
CA LEU A 183 -6.90 17.50 -2.25
C LEU A 183 -7.58 17.41 -3.61
N THR A 184 -8.90 17.17 -3.66
CA THR A 184 -9.66 17.04 -4.91
C THR A 184 -10.03 18.39 -5.53
N GLY A 185 -9.61 19.52 -4.93
CA GLY A 185 -9.93 20.86 -5.44
C GLY A 185 -11.40 21.25 -5.32
N ASN A 186 -12.28 20.35 -4.87
CA ASN A 186 -13.68 20.64 -4.54
C ASN A 186 -13.79 21.22 -3.11
N GLY A 187 -12.92 22.18 -2.80
CA GLY A 187 -13.23 23.12 -1.73
C GLY A 187 -14.54 23.79 -2.08
N LEU A 188 -15.57 23.52 -1.27
CA LEU A 188 -16.82 24.26 -1.12
C LEU A 188 -17.02 25.34 -2.18
N GLY A 189 -18.01 25.14 -3.05
CA GLY A 189 -18.57 26.26 -3.81
C GLY A 189 -18.84 27.41 -2.85
N VAL A 190 -18.05 28.46 -2.98
CA VAL A 190 -18.36 29.75 -2.41
C VAL A 190 -19.52 30.24 -3.26
N ALA A 191 -20.73 29.93 -2.80
CA ALA A 191 -21.85 30.77 -3.16
C ALA A 191 -21.56 32.15 -2.54
N THR A 192 -21.59 33.15 -3.44
CA THR A 192 -21.46 34.61 -3.25
C THR A 192 -20.09 35.17 -2.91
#